data_AF-A0A6B3I9S8-F1
#
_entry.id   AF-A0A6B3I9S8-F1
#
_cell.length_a   1.000
_cell.length_b   1.000
_cell.length_c   1.000
_cell.angle_alpha   90.00
_cell.angle_beta   90.00
_cell.angle_gamma   90.00
#
_symmetry.space_group_name_H-M   'P 1'
#
loop_
_entity.id
_entity.type
_entity.pdbx_description
1 polymer ?
#
loop_
_entity_poly.entity_id
_entity_poly.type
_entity_poly.pdbx_seq_one_letter_code
_entity_poly.pdbx_strand_id
1 'polypeptide(L)'
;VFESDLTNEPAVRERVDRVSLQCAEAISDVIAGDTGLSKDESMLLAVGLGGVSQVVARYWLSSGSSIPRDTAVQLLTSLAWRGIAG
;
A
#
# COMPACT_ATOMS: atom_id res chain seq x y z
N VAL A 1 -0.44 2.02 -32.69
CA VAL A 1 -1.78 2.63 -32.47
C VAL A 1 -2.73 1.54 -31.99
N PHE A 2 -2.45 0.90 -30.84
CA PHE A 2 -3.30 -0.12 -30.19
C PHE A 2 -2.78 -0.42 -28.77
N GLU A 3 -2.50 0.60 -27.95
CA GLU A 3 -1.99 0.32 -26.59
C GLU A 3 -2.29 1.42 -25.55
N SER A 4 -3.04 2.47 -25.91
CA SER A 4 -3.18 3.66 -25.07
C SER A 4 -4.63 4.08 -24.75
N ASP A 5 -5.62 3.19 -24.92
CA ASP A 5 -7.02 3.54 -24.65
C ASP A 5 -7.66 2.79 -23.47
N LEU A 6 -6.98 1.81 -22.87
CA LEU A 6 -7.56 1.03 -21.75
C LEU A 6 -7.36 1.68 -20.36
N THR A 7 -6.54 2.73 -20.25
CA THR A 7 -6.22 3.39 -18.97
C THR A 7 -7.16 4.56 -18.65
N ASN A 8 -8.12 4.88 -19.54
CA ASN A 8 -8.97 6.07 -19.42
C ASN A 8 -10.44 5.79 -19.09
N GLU A 9 -10.79 4.55 -18.72
CA GLU A 9 -12.11 4.19 -18.22
C GLU A 9 -12.22 4.59 -16.73
N PRO A 10 -12.96 5.67 -16.37
CA PRO A 10 -13.13 6.08 -14.97
C PRO A 10 -13.66 4.95 -14.08
N ALA A 11 -14.43 4.01 -14.65
CA ALA A 11 -14.92 2.81 -13.98
C ALA A 11 -13.81 1.83 -13.54
N VAL A 12 -12.66 1.80 -14.25
CA VAL A 12 -11.50 0.97 -13.89
C VAL A 12 -10.71 1.64 -12.76
N ARG A 13 -10.53 2.96 -12.83
CA ARG A 13 -9.87 3.74 -11.77
C ARG A 13 -10.66 3.66 -10.46
N GLU A 14 -11.98 3.85 -10.50
CA GLU A 14 -12.86 3.67 -9.34
C GLU A 14 -12.80 2.26 -8.73
N ARG A 15 -12.63 1.22 -9.54
CA ARG A 15 -12.50 -0.15 -9.01
C ARG A 15 -11.16 -0.36 -8.30
N VAL A 16 -10.07 0.13 -8.87
CA VAL A 16 -8.74 0.05 -8.26
C VAL A 16 -8.67 0.89 -6.97
N ASP A 17 -9.25 2.08 -6.99
CA ASP A 17 -9.31 2.96 -5.82
C ASP A 17 -10.15 2.34 -4.71
N ARG A 18 -11.27 1.68 -5.05
CA ARG A 18 -12.11 0.96 -4.09
C ARG A 18 -11.41 -0.23 -3.45
N VAL A 19 -10.69 -1.03 -4.23
CA VAL A 19 -9.92 -2.16 -3.68
C VAL A 19 -8.79 -1.65 -2.77
N SER A 20 -8.13 -0.57 -3.17
CA SER A 20 -7.10 0.08 -2.36
C SER A 20 -7.68 0.62 -1.04
N LEU A 21 -8.88 1.18 -1.08
CA LEU A 21 -9.60 1.67 0.08
C LEU A 21 -10.01 0.53 1.01
N GLN A 22 -10.48 -0.61 0.49
CA GLN A 22 -10.82 -1.79 1.31
C GLN A 22 -9.59 -2.37 2.03
N CYS A 23 -8.45 -2.41 1.36
CA CYS A 23 -7.19 -2.78 2.02
C CYS A 23 -6.81 -1.78 3.12
N ALA A 24 -6.99 -0.49 2.86
CA ALA A 24 -6.75 0.55 3.86
C ALA A 24 -7.71 0.46 5.04
N GLU A 25 -8.98 0.12 4.84
CA GLU A 25 -9.94 -0.10 5.94
C GLU A 25 -9.48 -1.24 6.86
N ALA A 26 -9.10 -2.38 6.29
CA ALA A 26 -8.61 -3.52 7.06
C ALA A 26 -7.33 -3.20 7.85
N ILE A 27 -6.41 -2.43 7.26
CA ILE A 27 -5.19 -1.95 7.93
C ILE A 27 -5.54 -0.94 9.04
N SER A 28 -6.50 -0.05 8.79
CA SER A 28 -6.94 0.97 9.75
C SER A 28 -7.52 0.35 11.01
N ASP A 29 -8.33 -0.70 10.88
CA ASP A 29 -8.92 -1.41 12.03
C ASP A 29 -7.83 -2.02 12.94
N VAL A 30 -6.75 -2.53 12.35
CA VAL A 30 -5.59 -3.04 13.10
C VAL A 30 -4.83 -1.91 13.79
N ILE A 31 -4.56 -0.81 13.08
CA ILE A 31 -3.88 0.37 13.65
C ILE A 31 -4.68 0.94 14.82
N ALA A 32 -5.99 1.12 14.66
CA ALA A 32 -6.86 1.64 15.71
C ALA A 32 -6.85 0.73 16.95
N GLY A 33 -6.91 -0.60 16.74
CA GLY A 33 -6.88 -1.60 17.82
C GLY A 33 -5.58 -1.60 18.62
N ASP A 34 -4.43 -1.39 17.97
CA ASP A 34 -3.11 -1.52 18.60
C ASP A 34 -2.55 -0.20 19.13
N THR A 35 -3.01 0.96 18.62
CA THR A 35 -2.44 2.28 18.94
C THR A 35 -3.36 3.19 19.75
N GLY A 36 -4.67 2.90 19.79
CA GLY A 36 -5.67 3.77 20.41
C GLY A 36 -5.92 5.09 19.67
N LEU A 37 -5.40 5.25 18.45
CA LEU A 37 -5.68 6.38 17.58
C LEU A 37 -7.17 6.43 17.18
N SER A 38 -7.65 7.62 16.81
CA SER A 38 -8.99 7.74 16.25
C SER A 38 -9.10 7.00 14.92
N LYS A 39 -10.33 6.67 14.51
CA LYS A 39 -10.58 6.00 13.24
C LYS A 39 -10.04 6.80 12.04
N ASP A 40 -10.19 8.12 12.07
CA ASP A 40 -9.76 8.99 10.98
C ASP A 40 -8.23 9.08 10.88
N GLU A 41 -7.54 9.16 12.03
CA GLU A 41 -6.07 9.11 12.09
C GLU A 41 -5.55 7.75 11.62
N SER A 42 -6.18 6.67 12.07
CA SER A 42 -5.81 5.29 11.67
C SER A 42 -6.01 5.07 10.17
N MET A 43 -7.09 5.62 9.61
CA MET A 43 -7.39 5.54 8.18
C MET A 43 -6.36 6.31 7.34
N LEU A 44 -5.96 7.50 7.80
CA LEU A 44 -4.94 8.30 7.13
C LEU A 44 -3.61 7.53 7.05
N LEU A 45 -3.19 6.92 8.17
CA LEU A 45 -1.98 6.09 8.22
C LEU A 45 -2.10 4.85 7.34
N ALA A 46 -3.27 4.19 7.35
CA ALA A 46 -3.51 2.99 6.57
C ALA A 46 -3.47 3.23 5.05
N VAL A 47 -4.05 4.34 4.57
CA VAL A 47 -3.98 4.75 3.16
C VAL A 47 -2.53 5.04 2.77
N GLY A 48 -1.78 5.74 3.62
CA GLY A 48 -0.35 6.00 3.41
C GLY A 48 0.47 4.71 3.30
N LEU A 49 0.26 3.77 4.23
CA LEU A 49 0.93 2.48 4.26
C LEU A 49 0.59 1.61 3.03
N GLY A 50 -0.68 1.59 2.63
CA GLY A 50 -1.14 0.90 1.43
C GLY A 50 -0.47 1.44 0.16
N GLY A 51 -0.37 2.77 0.04
CA GLY A 51 0.30 3.43 -1.08
C GLY A 51 1.79 3.09 -1.15
N VAL A 52 2.51 3.18 -0.03
CA VAL A 52 3.94 2.81 0.04
C VAL A 52 4.14 1.33 -0.33
N SER A 53 3.28 0.45 0.19
CA SER A 53 3.34 -0.99 -0.11
C SER A 53 3.15 -1.28 -1.60
N GLN A 54 2.19 -0.63 -2.25
CA GLN A 54 1.95 -0.77 -3.68
C GLN A 54 3.15 -0.30 -4.51
N VAL A 55 3.74 0.86 -4.17
CA VAL A 55 4.89 1.42 -4.88
C VAL A 55 6.10 0.50 -4.76
N VAL A 56 6.39 0.00 -3.55
CA VAL A 56 7.51 -0.92 -3.30
C VAL A 56 7.31 -2.24 -4.04
N ALA A 57 6.10 -2.81 -4.02
CA ALA A 57 5.80 -4.05 -4.73
C ALA A 57 5.99 -3.89 -6.26
N ARG A 58 5.51 -2.78 -6.84
CA ARG A 58 5.71 -2.49 -8.27
C ARG A 58 7.19 -2.36 -8.62
N TYR A 59 7.95 -1.65 -7.80
CA TYR A 59 9.40 -1.51 -7.99
C TYR A 59 10.13 -2.85 -7.90
N TRP A 60 9.82 -3.66 -6.89
CA TRP A 60 10.43 -4.98 -6.69
C TRP A 60 10.18 -5.90 -7.89
N LEU A 61 8.95 -5.92 -8.42
CA LEU A 61 8.59 -6.69 -9.61
C LEU A 61 9.28 -6.16 -10.88
N SER A 62 9.31 -4.84 -11.10
CA SER A 62 9.85 -4.25 -12.33
C SER A 62 11.37 -4.27 -12.39
N SER A 63 12.05 -4.25 -11.24
CA SER A 63 13.51 -4.17 -11.16
C SER A 63 14.21 -5.52 -11.37
N GLY A 64 13.46 -6.63 -11.47
CA GLY A 64 14.06 -7.97 -11.49
C GLY A 64 14.86 -8.26 -10.23
N SER A 65 14.39 -7.73 -9.08
CA SER A 65 15.14 -7.72 -7.83
C SER A 65 15.59 -9.14 -7.43
N SER A 66 16.86 -9.27 -7.04
CA SER A 66 17.39 -10.50 -6.45
C SER A 66 16.98 -10.69 -4.99
N ILE A 67 16.36 -9.68 -4.38
CA ILE A 67 15.87 -9.74 -3.02
C ILE A 67 14.66 -10.69 -2.98
N PRO A 68 14.66 -11.73 -2.13
CA PRO A 68 13.49 -12.58 -1.97
C PRO A 68 12.27 -11.77 -1.50
N ARG A 69 11.07 -12.16 -1.98
CA ARG A 69 9.82 -11.49 -1.63
C ARG A 69 9.65 -11.30 -0.13
N ASP A 70 9.91 -12.33 0.66
CA ASP A 70 9.72 -12.29 2.11
C ASP A 70 10.67 -11.30 2.79
N THR A 71 11.90 -11.18 2.27
CA THR A 71 12.87 -10.17 2.74
C THR A 71 12.40 -8.76 2.40
N ALA A 72 11.87 -8.53 1.19
CA ALA A 72 11.31 -7.24 0.80
C ALA A 72 10.13 -6.83 1.70
N VAL A 73 9.26 -7.79 2.05
CA VAL A 73 8.15 -7.57 2.99
C VAL A 73 8.68 -7.20 4.37
N GLN A 74 9.64 -7.95 4.93
CA GLN A 74 10.20 -7.66 6.25
C GLN A 74 10.87 -6.28 6.35
N LEU A 75 11.61 -5.88 5.31
CA LEU A 75 12.25 -4.57 5.24
C LEU A 75 11.20 -3.45 5.24
N LEU A 76 10.15 -3.62 4.43
CA LEU A 76 9.06 -2.65 4.35
C LEU A 76 8.28 -2.53 5.67
N THR A 77 7.95 -3.65 6.30
CA THR A 77 7.25 -3.67 7.59
C THR A 77 8.08 -2.99 8.68
N SER A 78 9.39 -3.26 8.71
CA SER A 78 10.30 -2.62 9.66
C SER A 78 10.35 -1.10 9.46
N LEU A 79 10.46 -0.65 8.21
CA LEU A 79 10.45 0.77 7.85
C LEU A 79 9.14 1.45 8.27
N ALA A 80 8.00 0.80 8.03
CA ALA A 80 6.70 1.38 8.34
C ALA A 80 6.44 1.50 9.86
N TRP A 81 6.96 0.58 10.68
CA TRP A 81 6.74 0.58 12.14
C TRP A 81 7.79 1.38 12.91
N ARG A 82 9.03 1.44 12.41
CA ARG A 82 10.17 2.05 13.13
C ARG A 82 10.68 3.34 12.48
N GLY A 83 10.20 3.66 11.28
CA GLY A 83 10.75 4.75 10.47
C GLY A 83 12.18 4.46 9.98
N ILE A 84 12.78 5.45 9.30
CA ILE A 84 14.14 5.34 8.75
C ILE A 84 15.20 5.37 9.86
N ALA A 85 14.88 5.99 11.00
CA ALA A 85 15.80 6.13 12.14
C ALA A 85 15.90 4.87 13.02
N GLY A 86 14.88 4.00 13.01
CA GLY A 86 14.87 2.74 13.74
C GLY A 86 14.50 2.84 15.20
#